data_AF-A0A6M8WCF8-F1
#
_entry.id   AF-A0A6M8WCF8-F1
#
_cell.length_a   1.000
_cell.length_b   1.000
_cell.length_c   1.000
_cell.angle_alpha   90.00
_cell.angle_beta   90.00
_cell.angle_gamma   90.00
#
_symmetry.space_group_name_H-M   'P 1'
#
loop_
_entity.id
_entity.type
_entity.pdbx_description
1 polymer ?
#
loop_
_entity_poly.entity_id
_entity_poly.type
_entity_poly.pdbx_seq_one_letter_code
_entity_poly.pdbx_strand_id
1 'polypeptide(L)'
;MSERLGFIRYRGEDTRTSYSPDREYSDDTAKIIDEEVRRLVDEAYRDAERMLDESWEKVEAVAEALLKYETLSGEEVHKVMRGEPLGRSSLADILASQRRTPPSAPAPKTDEDEGPDAAPGLLPSPA
;
A
#
# COMPACT_ATOMS: atom_id res chain seq x y z
N MET A 1 18.99 21.62 -12.42
CA MET A 1 20.03 21.57 -13.48
C MET A 1 21.29 22.26 -12.97
N SER A 2 22.47 21.94 -13.50
CA SER A 2 23.74 22.56 -13.06
C SER A 2 24.15 23.72 -13.97
N GLU A 3 24.37 24.89 -13.38
CA GLU A 3 24.89 26.07 -14.10
C GLU A 3 26.37 25.90 -14.48
N ARG A 4 27.14 25.12 -13.70
CA ARG A 4 28.58 24.87 -13.93
C ARG A 4 28.83 24.03 -15.18
N LEU A 5 27.92 23.11 -15.49
CA LEU A 5 28.01 22.21 -16.64
C LEU A 5 27.23 22.72 -17.86
N GLY A 6 26.32 23.67 -17.65
CA GLY A 6 25.47 24.20 -18.71
C GLY A 6 24.52 23.15 -19.31
N PHE A 7 23.94 23.48 -20.46
CA PHE A 7 22.96 22.63 -21.15
C PHE A 7 23.64 21.66 -22.13
N ILE A 8 24.54 20.81 -21.61
CA ILE A 8 25.28 19.82 -22.41
C ILE A 8 24.83 18.41 -22.04
N ARG A 9 24.63 17.57 -23.05
CA ARG A 9 24.34 16.15 -22.87
C ARG A 9 25.65 15.36 -22.76
N TYR A 10 26.00 14.98 -21.53
CA TYR A 10 27.22 14.20 -21.26
C TYR A 10 27.05 12.67 -21.39
N ARG A 11 25.81 12.18 -21.58
CA ARG A 11 25.54 10.75 -21.79
C ARG A 11 25.43 10.45 -23.29
N GLY A 12 26.23 9.50 -23.76
CA GLY A 12 26.15 8.93 -25.11
C GLY A 12 24.80 8.27 -25.42
N GLU A 13 24.66 7.77 -26.65
CA GLU A 13 23.45 7.07 -27.07
C GLU A 13 23.36 5.72 -26.32
N ASP A 14 22.27 5.53 -25.58
CA ASP A 14 22.06 4.34 -24.75
C ASP A 14 21.69 3.16 -25.67
N THR A 15 22.70 2.61 -26.33
CA THR A 15 22.54 1.37 -27.09
C THR A 15 22.42 0.24 -26.08
N ARG A 16 21.26 -0.42 -26.04
CA ARG A 16 20.92 -1.56 -25.15
C ARG A 16 21.91 -2.74 -25.22
N THR A 17 22.95 -2.65 -26.04
CA THR A 17 23.96 -3.67 -26.32
C THR A 17 25.27 -3.41 -25.56
N SER A 18 25.53 -2.19 -25.10
CA SER A 18 26.80 -1.83 -24.48
C SER A 18 26.70 -1.84 -22.94
N TYR A 19 27.41 -2.78 -22.30
CA TYR A 19 27.47 -2.93 -20.84
C TYR A 19 28.28 -1.82 -20.14
N SER A 20 28.91 -0.93 -20.89
CA SER A 20 29.56 0.27 -20.37
C SER A 20 29.33 1.41 -21.34
N PRO A 21 28.60 2.47 -20.95
CA PRO A 21 28.52 3.66 -21.77
C PRO A 21 29.92 4.28 -21.82
N ASP A 22 30.46 4.46 -23.02
CA ASP A 22 31.69 5.22 -23.21
C ASP A 22 31.49 6.64 -22.66
N ARG A 23 32.37 7.06 -21.74
CA ARG A 23 32.37 8.42 -21.21
C ARG A 23 33.10 9.32 -22.19
N GLU A 24 32.35 10.11 -22.94
CA GLU A 24 32.87 11.10 -23.90
C GLU A 24 33.28 12.43 -23.22
N TYR A 25 33.84 12.38 -22.01
CA TYR A 25 34.25 13.57 -21.25
C TYR A 25 35.47 13.30 -20.36
N SER A 26 36.21 14.36 -20.02
CA SER A 26 37.43 14.28 -19.20
C SER A 26 37.15 13.91 -17.74
N ASP A 27 38.16 13.41 -17.04
CA ASP A 27 38.10 13.12 -15.60
C ASP A 27 37.75 14.38 -14.77
N ASP A 28 38.26 15.55 -15.17
CA ASP A 28 37.90 16.82 -14.53
C ASP A 28 36.40 17.13 -14.68
N THR A 29 35.84 16.85 -15.86
CA THR A 29 34.40 17.02 -16.11
C THR A 29 33.60 16.00 -15.30
N ALA A 30 34.07 14.75 -15.22
CA ALA A 30 33.46 13.70 -14.41
C ALA A 30 33.38 14.10 -12.93
N LYS A 31 34.47 14.65 -12.39
CA LYS A 31 34.50 15.16 -11.02
C LYS A 31 33.48 16.28 -10.79
N ILE A 32 33.35 17.22 -11.72
CA ILE A 32 32.34 18.29 -11.64
C ILE A 32 30.93 17.70 -11.67
N ILE A 33 30.67 16.69 -12.50
CA ILE A 33 29.38 15.99 -12.53
C ILE A 33 29.08 15.36 -11.17
N ASP A 34 30.01 14.63 -10.57
CA ASP A 34 29.82 13.99 -9.26
C ASP A 34 29.55 15.01 -8.15
N GLU A 35 30.27 16.13 -8.16
CA GLU A 35 30.06 17.25 -7.22
C GLU A 35 28.64 17.83 -7.35
N GLU A 36 28.17 18.04 -8.58
CA GLU A 36 26.84 18.60 -8.84
C GLU A 36 25.72 17.62 -8.52
N VAL A 37 25.91 16.32 -8.78
CA VAL A 37 24.97 15.28 -8.37
C VAL A 37 24.83 15.27 -6.85
N ARG A 38 25.95 15.28 -6.12
CA ARG A 38 25.93 15.35 -4.65
C ARG A 38 25.19 16.60 -4.18
N ARG A 39 25.53 17.77 -4.73
CA ARG A 39 24.87 19.04 -4.39
C ARG A 39 23.36 18.98 -4.56
N LEU A 40 22.88 18.45 -5.70
CA LEU A 40 21.45 18.33 -5.99
C LEU A 40 20.74 17.38 -5.02
N VAL A 41 21.35 16.25 -4.69
CA VAL A 41 20.78 15.28 -3.74
C VAL A 41 20.73 15.87 -2.32
N ASP A 42 21.79 16.54 -1.89
CA ASP A 42 21.87 17.17 -0.57
C ASP A 42 20.83 18.30 -0.43
N GLU A 43 20.65 19.10 -1.49
CA GLU A 43 19.63 20.16 -1.55
C GLU A 43 18.22 19.57 -1.45
N ALA A 44 17.91 18.56 -2.27
CA ALA A 44 16.60 17.89 -2.24
C ALA A 44 16.31 17.22 -0.89
N TYR A 45 17.33 16.62 -0.26
CA TYR A 45 17.20 16.02 1.07
C TYR A 45 16.84 17.07 2.12
N ARG A 46 17.60 18.18 2.17
CA ARG A 46 17.34 19.28 3.12
C ARG A 46 15.98 19.92 2.90
N ASP A 47 15.56 20.05 1.65
CA ASP A 47 14.23 20.57 1.31
C ASP A 47 13.13 19.62 1.79
N ALA A 48 13.30 18.31 1.60
CA ALA A 48 12.36 17.32 2.11
C ALA A 48 12.29 17.32 3.64
N GLU A 49 13.44 17.37 4.33
CA GLU A 49 13.52 17.47 5.80
C GLU A 49 12.80 18.71 6.29
N ARG A 50 13.09 19.88 5.71
CA ARG A 50 12.40 21.13 6.04
C ARG A 50 10.88 21.04 5.83
N MET A 51 10.42 20.47 4.72
CA MET A 51 9.00 20.31 4.45
C MET A 51 8.31 19.39 5.46
N LEU A 52 8.98 18.33 5.92
CA LEU A 52 8.48 17.43 6.94
C LEU A 52 8.40 18.12 8.30
N ASP A 53 9.45 18.84 8.69
CA ASP A 53 9.50 19.57 9.96
C ASP A 53 8.45 20.68 10.03
N GLU A 54 8.31 21.47 8.96
CA GLU A 54 7.27 22.52 8.85
C GLU A 54 5.84 21.95 8.89
N SER A 55 5.67 20.68 8.53
CA SER A 55 4.39 19.97 8.49
C SER A 55 4.27 18.87 9.54
N TRP A 56 5.06 18.92 10.63
CA TRP A 56 5.18 17.81 11.58
C TRP A 56 3.83 17.37 12.17
N GLU A 57 2.94 18.30 12.51
CA GLU A 57 1.59 17.99 13.01
C GLU A 57 0.79 17.13 12.02
N LYS A 58 0.94 17.37 10.71
CA LYS A 58 0.27 16.57 9.67
C LYS A 58 0.90 15.20 9.53
N VAL A 59 2.23 15.11 9.66
CA VAL A 59 2.96 13.83 9.65
C VAL A 59 2.48 12.95 10.81
N GLU A 60 2.41 13.53 12.01
CA GLU A 60 1.90 12.85 13.20
C GLU A 60 0.45 12.40 13.04
N ALA A 61 -0.42 13.27 12.52
CA ALA A 61 -1.82 12.92 12.26
C ALA A 61 -1.96 11.71 11.30
N VAL A 62 -1.15 11.67 10.23
CA VAL A 62 -1.14 10.55 9.28
C VAL A 62 -0.58 9.28 9.93
N ALA A 63 0.48 9.38 10.74
CA ALA A 63 1.04 8.26 11.47
C ALA A 63 0.03 7.66 12.47
N GLU A 64 -0.67 8.50 13.24
CA GLU A 64 -1.73 8.05 14.14
C GLU A 64 -2.89 7.40 13.38
N ALA A 65 -3.27 7.96 12.23
CA ALA A 65 -4.32 7.39 11.40
C ALA A 65 -3.92 6.00 10.87
N LEU A 66 -2.66 5.82 10.45
CA LEU A 66 -2.14 4.50 10.05
C LEU A 66 -2.14 3.50 11.20
N LEU A 67 -1.85 3.93 12.43
CA LEU A 67 -1.98 3.05 13.61
C LEU A 67 -3.43 2.63 13.87
N LYS A 68 -4.41 3.50 13.60
CA LYS A 68 -5.85 3.23 13.80
C LYS A 68 -6.45 2.37 12.68
N TYR A 69 -5.98 2.54 11.44
CA TYR A 69 -6.63 2.04 10.23
C TYR A 69 -5.76 1.12 9.34
N GLU A 70 -4.49 0.91 9.70
CA GLU A 70 -3.45 0.08 9.05
C GLU A 70 -3.03 0.54 7.63
N THR A 71 -3.99 0.85 6.77
CA THR A 71 -3.78 1.32 5.40
C THR A 71 -4.62 2.57 5.18
N LEU A 72 -4.10 3.54 4.42
CA LEU A 72 -4.83 4.73 3.98
C LEU A 72 -4.75 4.86 2.46
N SER A 73 -5.84 5.27 1.82
CA SER A 73 -5.80 5.72 0.42
C SER A 73 -5.24 7.14 0.31
N GLY A 74 -4.81 7.56 -0.89
CA GLY A 74 -4.33 8.93 -1.10
C GLY A 74 -5.36 10.00 -0.73
N GLU A 75 -6.64 9.77 -1.02
CA GLU A 75 -7.73 10.67 -0.62
C GLU A 75 -7.89 10.74 0.90
N GLU A 76 -7.76 9.61 1.59
CA GLU A 76 -7.83 9.55 3.05
C GLU A 76 -6.65 10.27 3.71
N VAL A 77 -5.43 10.14 3.17
CA VAL A 77 -4.27 10.91 3.63
C VAL A 77 -4.55 12.40 3.52
N HIS A 78 -5.08 12.86 2.39
CA HIS A 78 -5.46 14.27 2.22
C HIS A 78 -6.53 14.73 3.20
N LYS A 79 -7.51 13.89 3.53
CA LYS A 79 -8.53 14.18 4.57
C LYS A 79 -7.88 14.34 5.94
N VAL A 80 -7.02 13.40 6.33
CA VAL A 80 -6.30 13.45 7.62
C VAL A 80 -5.42 14.69 7.72
N MET A 81 -4.70 15.04 6.64
CA MET A 81 -3.88 16.27 6.60
C MET A 81 -4.70 17.57 6.72
N ARG A 82 -6.02 17.53 6.44
CA ARG A 82 -6.97 18.64 6.65
C ARG A 82 -7.70 18.55 8.00
N GLY A 83 -7.45 17.52 8.81
CA GLY A 83 -8.14 17.29 10.08
C GLY A 83 -9.55 16.69 9.94
N GLU A 84 -9.89 16.12 8.78
CA GLU A 84 -11.20 15.51 8.54
C GLU A 84 -11.23 14.04 9.02
N PRO A 85 -12.34 13.58 9.63
CA PRO A 85 -12.48 12.20 10.08
C PRO A 85 -12.70 11.21 8.92
N LEU A 86 -12.21 9.97 9.08
CA LEU A 86 -12.23 8.96 8.01
C LEU A 86 -13.51 8.13 7.88
N GLY A 87 -14.52 8.33 8.74
CA GLY A 87 -15.87 7.77 8.55
C GLY A 87 -16.00 6.24 8.54
N ARG A 88 -14.92 5.47 8.71
CA ARG A 88 -14.89 4.00 8.78
C ARG A 88 -14.48 3.51 10.17
N SER A 89 -14.86 2.26 10.49
CA SER A 89 -14.51 1.61 11.76
C SER A 89 -13.00 1.42 11.88
N SER A 90 -12.46 1.68 13.07
CA SER A 90 -11.04 1.48 13.35
C SER A 90 -10.71 -0.01 13.50
N LEU A 91 -9.42 -0.35 13.46
CA LEU A 91 -8.96 -1.71 13.72
C LEU A 91 -9.40 -2.21 15.10
N ALA A 92 -9.39 -1.33 16.12
CA ALA A 92 -9.83 -1.66 17.47
C ALA A 92 -11.32 -2.06 17.50
N ASP A 93 -12.17 -1.37 16.74
CA ASP A 93 -13.61 -1.66 16.66
C ASP A 93 -13.87 -3.02 16.00
N ILE A 94 -13.11 -3.35 14.95
CA ILE A 94 -13.20 -4.63 14.25
C ILE A 94 -12.78 -5.77 15.18
N LEU A 95 -11.65 -5.62 15.88
CA LEU A 95 -11.16 -6.62 16.84
C LEU A 95 -12.13 -6.81 18.02
N ALA A 96 -12.70 -5.72 18.53
CA ALA A 96 -13.72 -5.78 19.59
C ALA A 96 -14.99 -6.51 19.12
N SER A 97 -15.40 -6.30 17.87
CA SER A 97 -16.56 -6.98 17.28
C SER A 97 -16.34 -8.48 17.11
N GLN A 98 -15.14 -8.90 16.69
CA GLN A 98 -14.79 -10.34 16.58
C GLN A 98 -14.73 -11.05 17.94
N ARG A 99 -14.36 -10.34 19.02
CA ARG A 99 -14.36 -10.92 20.38
C ARG A 99 -15.77 -11.08 20.96
N ARG A 100 -16.76 -10.37 20.41
CA ARG A 100 -18.15 -10.37 20.89
C ARG A 100 -19.04 -11.39 20.18
N THR A 101 -18.59 -12.01 19.09
CA THR A 101 -19.33 -13.13 18.48
C THR A 101 -19.16 -14.40 19.32
N PRO A 102 -20.23 -14.92 19.95
CA PRO A 102 -20.16 -16.21 20.64
C PRO A 102 -19.90 -17.34 19.62
N PRO A 103 -19.29 -18.46 20.03
CA PRO A 103 -19.13 -19.61 19.15
C PRO A 103 -20.51 -20.04 18.66
N SER A 104 -20.68 -20.11 17.33
CA SER A 104 -21.88 -20.68 16.72
C SER A 104 -22.13 -22.06 17.34
N ALA A 105 -23.23 -22.19 18.06
CA ALA A 105 -23.69 -23.48 18.56
C ALA A 105 -23.84 -24.47 17.38
N PRO A 106 -23.55 -25.78 17.57
CA PRO A 106 -23.72 -26.76 16.52
C PRO A 106 -25.21 -26.86 16.15
N ALA A 107 -25.51 -26.93 14.86
CA ALA A 107 -26.87 -27.07 14.35
C ALA A 107 -27.59 -28.27 15.00
N PRO A 108 -28.89 -28.15 15.36
CA PRO A 108 -29.61 -29.26 15.94
C PRO A 108 -29.76 -30.35 14.87
N LYS A 109 -29.37 -31.58 15.21
CA LYS A 109 -29.80 -32.76 14.47
C LYS A 109 -31.29 -32.91 14.71
N THR A 110 -32.09 -32.81 13.66
CA THR A 110 -33.47 -33.29 13.66
C THR A 110 -33.42 -34.81 13.64
N ASP A 111 -33.62 -35.42 14.80
CA ASP A 111 -34.12 -36.77 14.90
C ASP A 111 -35.64 -36.70 14.59
N GLU A 112 -36.05 -37.21 13.44
CA GLU A 112 -37.45 -37.52 13.15
C GLU A 112 -37.62 -39.03 13.08
N ASP A 113 -38.55 -39.46 13.92
CA ASP A 113 -38.83 -40.81 14.41
C ASP A 113 -39.90 -41.49 13.56
N GLU A 114 -39.81 -42.83 13.50
CA GLU A 114 -40.87 -43.81 13.23
C GLU A 114 -41.78 -43.69 11.97
N GLY A 115 -41.50 -44.54 10.98
CA GLY A 115 -42.46 -44.92 9.94
C GLY A 115 -43.34 -46.11 10.37
N PRO A 116 -44.63 -46.16 9.96
CA PRO A 116 -45.49 -47.31 10.24
C PRO A 116 -45.33 -48.39 9.16
N ASP A 117 -45.07 -49.62 9.61
CA ASP A 117 -44.94 -50.84 8.80
C ASP A 117 -46.32 -51.47 8.51
N ALA A 118 -46.61 -51.72 7.23
CA ALA A 118 -47.53 -52.76 6.75
C ALA A 118 -47.40 -52.94 5.22
N ALA A 119 -46.64 -53.95 4.78
CA ALA A 119 -46.69 -54.54 3.42
C ALA A 119 -47.95 -55.46 3.28
N PRO A 120 -48.25 -56.15 2.15
CA PRO A 120 -47.63 -56.20 0.81
C PRO A 120 -48.64 -56.13 -0.38
N GLY A 121 -48.18 -55.91 -1.63
CA GLY A 121 -49.07 -56.03 -2.80
C GLY A 121 -48.51 -55.62 -4.17
N LEU A 122 -47.84 -56.56 -4.84
CA LEU A 122 -47.93 -56.93 -6.27
C LEU A 122 -48.77 -55.97 -7.19
N LEU A 123 -48.26 -55.29 -8.24
CA LEU A 123 -47.91 -55.78 -9.60
C LEU A 123 -47.59 -54.56 -10.57
N PRO A 124 -47.15 -54.76 -11.85
CA PRO A 124 -46.11 -53.98 -12.56
C PRO A 124 -46.59 -52.91 -13.60
N SER A 125 -45.62 -52.26 -14.26
CA SER A 125 -45.68 -51.31 -15.41
C SER A 125 -46.37 -51.88 -16.68
N PRO A 126 -46.53 -51.19 -17.86
CA PRO A 126 -46.26 -49.80 -18.30
C PRO A 126 -47.39 -49.15 -19.18
N ALA A 127 -47.15 -47.98 -19.77
CA ALA A 127 -47.55 -47.60 -21.15
C ALA A 127 -46.61 -46.52 -21.69
#